data_AF-A0A3M1AQV7-F1
#
_entry.id   AF-A0A3M1AQV7-F1
#
_cell.length_a   1.000
_cell.length_b   1.000
_cell.length_c   1.000
_cell.angle_alpha   90.00
_cell.angle_beta   90.00
_cell.angle_gamma   90.00
#
_symmetry.space_group_name_H-M   'P 1'
#
loop_
_entity.id
_entity.type
_entity.pdbx_description
1 polymer ?
#
loop_
_entity_poly.entity_id
_entity_poly.type
_entity_poly.pdbx_seq_one_letter_code
_entity_poly.pdbx_strand_id
1 'polypeptide(L)'
;MNDATLFCLDEKRRHQVRLEGYNGLDYLEVSEDQLQLSVYLLDKVPATLVELIKEDKKKNTAKAVKHFRISGGRRVSGIQIIDVTVCQQRDPEMDDCLVLTVDRPGDFSPYTLCLVALDEDGRPTDQPYPNFDPRYACLDFSFKENCPNDLDCRDVPVCPPELPDEPEINYLAKDYASFRQLILDRLATIMPDWQERHVPDLGITLVELLA
;
A
#
# COMPACT_ATOMS: atom_id res chain seq x y z
N MET A 1 10.94 15.23 7.82
CA MET A 1 9.77 14.65 7.12
C MET A 1 9.15 13.68 8.10
N ASN A 2 7.88 13.86 8.44
CA ASN A 2 7.26 13.12 9.55
C ASN A 2 6.89 11.71 9.10
N ASP A 3 7.19 10.69 9.92
CA ASP A 3 6.84 9.28 9.66
C ASP A 3 5.35 9.13 9.33
N ALA A 4 4.47 9.82 10.05
CA ALA A 4 3.03 9.77 9.80
C ALA A 4 2.63 10.19 8.37
N THR A 5 3.34 11.14 7.75
CA THR A 5 3.02 11.56 6.38
C THR A 5 3.40 10.48 5.35
N LEU A 6 4.45 9.70 5.63
CA LEU A 6 4.86 8.57 4.79
C LEU A 6 3.84 7.43 4.86
N PHE A 7 3.37 7.08 6.07
CA PHE A 7 2.32 6.06 6.26
C PHE A 7 1.01 6.42 5.54
N CYS A 8 0.54 7.67 5.64
CA CYS A 8 -0.73 8.06 5.01
C CYS A 8 -0.65 8.15 3.49
N LEU A 9 0.50 8.57 2.94
CA LEU A 9 0.74 8.53 1.50
C LEU A 9 0.75 7.09 0.96
N ASP A 10 1.22 6.15 1.78
CA ASP A 10 1.23 4.74 1.43
C ASP A 10 -0.19 4.14 1.46
N GLU A 11 -1.02 4.47 2.45
CA GLU A 11 -2.43 4.05 2.49
C GLU A 11 -3.25 4.58 1.30
N LYS A 12 -3.11 5.88 0.98
CA LYS A 12 -3.79 6.47 -0.20
C LYS A 12 -3.33 5.79 -1.49
N ARG A 13 -2.04 5.46 -1.60
CA ARG A 13 -1.52 4.76 -2.78
C ARG A 13 -1.99 3.32 -2.85
N ARG A 14 -2.04 2.58 -1.75
CA ARG A 14 -2.63 1.23 -1.70
C ARG A 14 -4.05 1.22 -2.24
N HIS A 15 -4.86 2.20 -1.84
CA HIS A 15 -6.22 2.35 -2.36
C HIS A 15 -6.24 2.68 -3.86
N GLN A 16 -5.34 3.55 -4.33
CA GLN A 16 -5.23 3.90 -5.75
C GLN A 16 -4.76 2.73 -6.63
N VAL A 17 -3.81 1.91 -6.16
CA VAL A 17 -3.32 0.71 -6.85
C VAL A 17 -4.47 -0.27 -7.12
N ARG A 18 -5.34 -0.47 -6.12
CA ARG A 18 -6.56 -1.28 -6.28
C ARG A 18 -7.53 -0.69 -7.31
N LEU A 19 -7.72 0.63 -7.32
CA LEU A 19 -8.60 1.30 -8.29
C LEU A 19 -8.07 1.25 -9.73
N GLU A 20 -6.75 1.28 -9.91
CA GLU A 20 -6.10 1.25 -11.22
C GLU A 20 -5.92 -0.18 -11.77
N GLY A 21 -6.29 -1.22 -10.99
CA GLY A 21 -6.21 -2.62 -11.39
C GLY A 21 -4.80 -3.20 -11.37
N TYR A 22 -3.86 -2.54 -10.69
CA TYR A 22 -2.52 -3.07 -10.42
C TYR A 22 -2.56 -3.96 -9.17
N ASN A 23 -1.71 -4.99 -9.14
CA ASN A 23 -1.54 -5.84 -7.97
C ASN A 23 -0.22 -5.54 -7.24
N GLY A 24 -0.02 -6.10 -6.05
CA GLY A 24 1.14 -5.93 -5.21
C GLY A 24 1.18 -6.92 -4.06
N LEU A 25 2.33 -7.08 -3.44
CA LEU A 25 2.51 -7.77 -2.16
C LEU A 25 2.01 -6.83 -1.05
N ASP A 26 1.07 -7.31 -0.23
CA ASP A 26 0.49 -6.55 0.89
C ASP A 26 1.31 -6.80 2.16
N TYR A 27 1.27 -8.03 2.67
CA TYR A 27 2.00 -8.46 3.86
C TYR A 27 2.37 -9.94 3.77
N LEU A 28 3.26 -10.38 4.66
CA LEU A 28 3.79 -11.73 4.71
C LEU A 28 3.84 -12.23 6.15
N GLU A 29 3.33 -13.43 6.36
CA GLU A 29 3.38 -14.14 7.63
C GLU A 29 4.37 -15.30 7.57
N VAL A 30 5.15 -15.48 8.63
CA VAL A 30 6.12 -16.57 8.76
C VAL A 30 5.53 -17.62 9.67
N SER A 31 5.52 -18.87 9.22
CA SER A 31 5.07 -20.02 10.02
C SER A 31 5.97 -20.26 11.25
N GLU A 32 5.45 -20.99 12.23
CA GLU A 32 6.22 -21.32 13.46
C GLU A 32 7.49 -22.12 13.17
N ASP A 33 7.46 -23.01 12.18
CA ASP A 33 8.62 -23.78 11.72
C ASP A 33 9.59 -22.97 10.85
N GLN A 34 9.22 -21.73 10.47
CA GLN A 34 10.02 -20.79 9.69
C GLN A 34 10.42 -21.31 8.30
N LEU A 35 9.68 -22.30 7.80
CA LEU A 35 9.89 -22.89 6.49
C LEU A 35 8.78 -22.53 5.50
N GLN A 36 7.67 -21.96 5.98
CA GLN A 36 6.55 -21.52 5.14
C GLN A 36 6.32 -20.02 5.32
N LEU A 37 6.22 -19.31 4.19
CA LEU A 37 5.92 -17.89 4.12
C LEU A 37 4.55 -17.73 3.43
N SER A 38 3.56 -17.26 4.18
CA SER A 38 2.23 -16.96 3.64
C SER A 38 2.20 -15.52 3.19
N VAL A 39 2.10 -15.31 1.89
CA VAL A 39 2.13 -14.00 1.23
C VAL A 39 0.72 -13.62 0.81
N TYR A 40 0.30 -12.44 1.24
CA TYR A 40 -0.98 -11.84 0.92
C TYR A 40 -0.76 -10.71 -0.09
N LEU A 41 -1.70 -10.58 -1.02
CA LEU A 41 -1.62 -9.61 -2.10
C LEU A 41 -2.64 -8.49 -1.89
N LEU A 42 -2.38 -7.33 -2.49
CA LEU A 42 -3.28 -6.18 -2.43
C LEU A 42 -4.62 -6.46 -3.12
N ASP A 43 -4.62 -7.34 -4.11
CA ASP A 43 -5.79 -7.85 -4.83
C ASP A 43 -5.58 -9.35 -5.12
N LYS A 44 -6.58 -10.02 -5.70
CA LYS A 44 -6.57 -11.46 -5.97
C LYS A 44 -5.33 -11.90 -6.74
N VAL A 45 -4.84 -13.10 -6.42
CA VAL A 45 -3.71 -13.71 -7.13
C VAL A 45 -4.01 -13.74 -8.64
N PRO A 46 -3.14 -13.20 -9.50
CA PRO A 46 -3.39 -13.18 -10.92
C PRO A 46 -3.62 -14.58 -11.47
N ALA A 47 -4.64 -14.77 -12.29
CA ALA A 47 -5.00 -16.06 -12.87
C ALA A 47 -3.80 -16.71 -13.60
N THR A 48 -2.96 -15.92 -14.26
CA THR A 48 -1.74 -16.38 -14.94
C THR A 48 -0.76 -17.05 -13.98
N LEU A 49 -0.58 -16.49 -12.78
CA LEU A 49 0.30 -17.05 -11.75
C LEU A 49 -0.31 -18.31 -11.13
N VAL A 50 -1.63 -18.32 -10.90
CA VAL A 50 -2.36 -19.51 -10.40
C VAL A 50 -2.25 -20.68 -11.38
N GLU A 51 -2.45 -20.42 -12.67
CA GLU A 51 -2.31 -21.43 -13.72
C GLU A 51 -0.88 -21.96 -13.81
N LEU A 52 0.12 -21.07 -13.75
CA LEU A 52 1.53 -21.45 -13.73
C LEU A 52 1.87 -22.38 -12.55
N ILE A 53 1.40 -22.05 -11.33
CA ILE A 53 1.62 -22.86 -10.14
C ILE A 53 0.93 -24.24 -10.28
N LYS A 54 -0.31 -24.27 -10.80
CA LYS A 54 -1.05 -25.53 -11.02
C LYS A 54 -0.37 -26.41 -12.06
N GLU A 55 0.13 -25.82 -13.15
CA GLU A 55 0.89 -26.55 -14.17
C GLU A 55 2.20 -27.11 -13.62
N ASP A 56 2.92 -26.32 -12.84
CA ASP A 56 4.17 -26.72 -12.22
C ASP A 56 4.01 -27.93 -11.31
N LYS A 57 2.97 -27.94 -10.48
CA LYS A 57 2.63 -29.11 -9.66
C LYS A 57 2.29 -30.34 -10.49
N LYS A 58 1.57 -30.16 -11.61
CA LYS A 58 1.16 -31.26 -12.49
C LYS A 58 2.34 -31.86 -13.26
N LYS A 59 3.29 -31.03 -13.69
CA LYS A 59 4.46 -31.42 -14.49
C LYS A 59 5.72 -31.66 -13.65
N ASN A 60 5.64 -31.43 -12.34
CA ASN A 60 6.78 -31.40 -11.41
C ASN A 60 7.91 -30.48 -11.93
N THR A 61 7.54 -29.28 -12.37
CA THR A 61 8.47 -28.24 -12.83
C THR A 61 8.59 -27.14 -11.79
N ALA A 62 9.74 -26.47 -11.74
CA ALA A 62 10.02 -25.37 -10.79
C ALA A 62 10.15 -24.02 -11.53
N LYS A 63 9.14 -23.64 -12.31
CA LYS A 63 9.13 -22.36 -13.05
C LYS A 63 8.59 -21.21 -12.20
N ALA A 64 7.45 -21.42 -11.53
CA ALA A 64 6.79 -20.48 -10.63
C ALA A 64 7.73 -20.01 -9.52
N VAL A 65 8.49 -20.92 -8.93
CA VAL A 65 9.51 -20.64 -7.90
C VAL A 65 10.50 -19.57 -8.36
N LYS A 66 10.90 -19.56 -9.64
CA LYS A 66 11.89 -18.61 -10.17
C LYS A 66 11.41 -17.17 -10.20
N HIS A 67 10.09 -16.95 -10.17
CA HIS A 67 9.52 -15.61 -10.08
C HIS A 67 9.69 -14.99 -8.70
N PHE A 68 10.02 -15.78 -7.67
CA PHE A 68 10.19 -15.27 -6.32
C PHE A 68 11.67 -15.21 -5.96
N ARG A 69 12.12 -14.01 -5.55
CA ARG A 69 13.50 -13.76 -5.14
C ARG A 69 13.52 -13.30 -3.68
N ILE A 70 14.17 -14.07 -2.82
CA ILE A 70 14.49 -13.65 -1.46
C ILE A 70 15.92 -13.09 -1.46
N SER A 71 16.07 -11.89 -0.90
CA SER A 71 17.36 -11.24 -0.70
C SER A 71 17.48 -10.75 0.74
N GLY A 72 18.70 -10.41 1.18
CA GLY A 72 18.98 -10.03 2.56
C GLY A 72 19.63 -11.14 3.38
N GLY A 73 19.54 -11.00 4.71
CA GLY A 73 20.26 -11.86 5.66
C GLY A 73 21.72 -11.46 5.85
N ARG A 74 22.17 -11.35 7.10
CA ARG A 74 23.58 -11.06 7.44
C ARG A 74 24.39 -12.32 7.70
N ARG A 75 23.82 -13.29 8.43
CA ARG A 75 24.46 -14.57 8.75
C ARG A 75 23.95 -15.68 7.86
N VAL A 76 22.65 -15.66 7.55
CA VAL A 76 22.00 -16.63 6.68
C VAL A 76 21.53 -15.93 5.41
N SER A 77 22.26 -16.09 4.32
CA SER A 77 21.95 -15.51 3.01
C SER A 77 21.70 -16.60 1.96
N GLY A 78 21.08 -16.22 0.85
CA GLY A 78 20.87 -17.12 -0.30
C GLY A 78 19.79 -18.18 -0.08
N ILE A 79 18.82 -17.89 0.79
CA ILE A 79 17.63 -18.71 1.02
C ILE A 79 16.90 -18.91 -0.31
N GLN A 80 16.57 -20.15 -0.64
CA GLN A 80 15.88 -20.50 -1.87
C GLN A 80 14.45 -20.91 -1.56
N ILE A 81 13.54 -20.51 -2.44
CA ILE A 81 12.17 -21.03 -2.42
C ILE A 81 12.21 -22.37 -3.16
N ILE A 82 11.59 -23.39 -2.58
CA ILE A 82 11.58 -24.76 -3.11
C ILE A 82 10.21 -25.16 -3.64
N ASP A 83 9.13 -24.58 -3.11
CA ASP A 83 7.77 -24.83 -3.56
C ASP A 83 6.89 -23.58 -3.40
N VAL A 84 5.88 -23.48 -4.25
CA VAL A 84 4.89 -22.41 -4.23
C VAL A 84 3.50 -23.04 -4.35
N THR A 85 2.61 -22.69 -3.43
CA THR A 85 1.23 -23.18 -3.40
C THR A 85 0.27 -22.02 -3.27
N VAL A 86 -0.83 -22.05 -4.02
CA VAL A 86 -1.94 -21.11 -3.79
C VAL A 86 -2.78 -21.64 -2.62
N CYS A 87 -2.94 -20.85 -1.57
CA CYS A 87 -3.94 -21.11 -0.55
C CYS A 87 -5.28 -20.59 -1.05
N GLN A 88 -6.12 -21.52 -1.51
CA GLN A 88 -7.53 -21.25 -1.72
C GLN A 88 -8.22 -21.29 -0.37
N GLN A 89 -8.61 -20.13 0.16
CA GLN A 89 -9.44 -20.11 1.35
C GLN A 89 -10.80 -20.74 1.02
N ARG A 90 -11.31 -21.54 1.96
CA ARG A 90 -12.61 -22.21 1.81
C ARG A 90 -13.78 -21.23 1.80
N ASP A 91 -13.55 -20.03 2.33
CA ASP A 91 -14.51 -18.94 2.35
C ASP A 91 -14.32 -18.06 1.10
N PRO A 92 -15.33 -17.95 0.21
CA PRO A 92 -15.24 -17.13 -0.99
C PRO A 92 -15.16 -15.61 -0.71
N GLU A 93 -15.38 -15.16 0.53
CA GLU A 93 -15.18 -13.77 0.95
C GLU A 93 -13.73 -13.46 1.36
N MET A 94 -12.88 -14.48 1.54
CA MET A 94 -11.46 -14.28 1.90
C MET A 94 -10.56 -14.33 0.66
N ASP A 95 -9.56 -13.46 0.64
CA ASP A 95 -8.64 -13.33 -0.48
C ASP A 95 -7.70 -14.56 -0.60
N ASP A 96 -7.40 -14.93 -1.84
CA ASP A 96 -6.42 -15.98 -2.14
C ASP A 96 -5.03 -15.53 -1.65
N CYS A 97 -4.28 -16.45 -1.05
CA CYS A 97 -2.91 -16.20 -0.63
C CYS A 97 -1.92 -17.14 -1.34
N LEU A 98 -0.62 -16.85 -1.20
CA LEU A 98 0.48 -17.67 -1.72
C LEU A 98 1.31 -18.21 -0.57
N VAL A 99 1.44 -19.52 -0.45
CA VAL A 99 2.35 -20.18 0.49
C VAL A 99 3.64 -20.53 -0.24
N LEU A 100 4.75 -19.90 0.17
CA LEU A 100 6.10 -20.18 -0.31
C LEU A 100 6.81 -21.08 0.71
N THR A 101 7.34 -22.21 0.26
CA THR A 101 8.19 -23.06 1.10
C THR A 101 9.65 -22.73 0.81
N VAL A 102 10.45 -22.47 1.86
CA VAL A 102 11.89 -22.18 1.75
C VAL A 102 12.76 -23.38 2.13
N ASP A 103 14.01 -23.41 1.64
CA ASP A 103 14.95 -24.49 1.90
C ASP A 103 15.51 -24.49 3.34
N ARG A 104 15.56 -23.32 3.98
CA ARG A 104 16.07 -23.13 5.34
C ARG A 104 15.48 -21.89 6.01
N PRO A 105 15.39 -21.85 7.35
CA PRO A 105 14.97 -20.66 8.07
C PRO A 105 16.05 -19.57 8.05
N GLY A 106 15.62 -18.31 8.07
CA GLY A 106 16.50 -17.15 8.16
C GLY A 106 16.91 -16.77 9.59
N ASP A 107 17.69 -15.69 9.69
CA ASP A 107 18.14 -15.10 10.95
C ASP A 107 17.28 -13.89 11.38
N PHE A 108 17.76 -13.09 12.35
CA PHE A 108 17.10 -11.88 12.84
C PHE A 108 17.31 -10.64 11.95
N SER A 109 17.92 -10.81 10.77
CA SER A 109 18.12 -9.71 9.83
C SER A 109 16.86 -9.45 9.01
N PRO A 110 16.70 -8.25 8.46
CA PRO A 110 15.67 -8.01 7.45
C PRO A 110 15.97 -8.81 6.18
N TYR A 111 14.91 -9.35 5.58
CA TYR A 111 14.87 -10.01 4.29
C TYR A 111 13.86 -9.30 3.40
N THR A 112 14.09 -9.32 2.09
CA THR A 112 13.18 -8.75 1.10
C THR A 112 12.75 -9.86 0.15
N LEU A 113 11.45 -10.10 0.06
CA LEU A 113 10.82 -10.96 -0.94
C LEU A 113 10.37 -10.10 -2.12
N CYS A 114 10.80 -10.41 -3.33
CA CYS A 114 10.34 -9.76 -4.55
C CYS A 114 9.69 -10.75 -5.52
N LEU A 115 8.61 -10.33 -6.17
CA LEU A 115 8.00 -11.03 -7.30
C LEU A 115 8.45 -10.39 -8.62
N VAL A 116 9.21 -11.12 -9.42
CA VAL A 116 9.90 -10.62 -10.62
C VAL A 116 9.47 -11.32 -11.89
N ALA A 117 9.61 -10.63 -13.03
CA ALA A 117 9.46 -11.22 -14.35
C ALA A 117 10.67 -12.09 -14.71
N LEU A 118 10.48 -13.09 -15.58
CA LEU A 118 11.56 -13.91 -16.14
C LEU A 118 11.92 -13.45 -17.55
N ASP A 119 13.18 -13.60 -17.94
CA ASP A 119 13.63 -13.41 -19.32
C ASP A 119 13.26 -14.61 -20.22
N GLU A 120 13.62 -14.52 -21.51
CA GLU A 120 13.39 -15.58 -22.51
C GLU A 120 14.09 -16.91 -22.14
N ASP A 121 15.18 -16.84 -21.37
CA ASP A 121 15.93 -17.99 -20.86
C ASP A 121 15.36 -18.52 -19.52
N GLY A 122 14.29 -17.92 -19.01
CA GLY A 122 13.64 -18.28 -17.76
C GLY A 122 14.45 -17.94 -16.51
N ARG A 123 15.26 -16.88 -16.57
CA ARG A 123 16.04 -16.32 -15.45
C ARG A 123 15.33 -15.10 -14.85
N PRO A 124 15.45 -14.88 -13.52
CA PRO A 124 14.83 -13.72 -12.87
C PRO A 124 15.44 -12.41 -13.35
N THR A 125 14.59 -11.47 -13.75
CA THR A 125 14.99 -10.11 -14.14
C THR A 125 14.81 -9.13 -12.97
N ASP A 126 15.26 -7.89 -13.15
CA ASP A 126 14.98 -6.81 -12.19
C ASP A 126 13.64 -6.10 -12.43
N GLN A 127 12.86 -6.57 -13.40
CA GLN A 127 11.52 -6.04 -13.63
C GLN A 127 10.49 -6.76 -12.74
N PRO A 128 9.50 -6.03 -12.21
CA PRO A 128 8.42 -6.66 -11.45
C PRO A 128 7.60 -7.58 -12.34
N TYR A 129 6.87 -8.52 -11.73
CA TYR A 129 5.94 -9.38 -12.47
C TYR A 129 4.89 -8.53 -13.22
N PRO A 130 4.41 -8.95 -14.41
CA PRO A 130 3.44 -8.19 -15.17
C PRO A 130 2.19 -7.82 -14.33
N ASN A 131 1.72 -6.58 -14.49
CA ASN A 131 0.59 -5.99 -13.76
C ASN A 131 0.81 -5.81 -12.24
N PHE A 132 2.05 -5.93 -11.74
CA PHE A 132 2.38 -5.49 -10.38
C PHE A 132 2.87 -4.05 -10.37
N ASP A 133 2.44 -3.27 -9.38
CA ASP A 133 3.03 -1.95 -9.11
C ASP A 133 4.49 -2.14 -8.63
N PRO A 134 5.48 -1.48 -9.27
CA PRO A 134 6.88 -1.58 -8.86
C PRO A 134 7.14 -1.28 -7.38
N ARG A 135 6.30 -0.45 -6.74
CA ARG A 135 6.43 -0.12 -5.30
C ARG A 135 5.99 -1.27 -4.39
N TYR A 136 5.06 -2.10 -4.84
CA TYR A 136 4.54 -3.24 -4.09
C TYR A 136 5.01 -4.58 -4.69
N ALA A 137 6.00 -4.57 -5.59
CA ALA A 137 6.58 -5.79 -6.15
C ALA A 137 7.53 -6.51 -5.16
N CYS A 138 8.01 -5.78 -4.15
CA CYS A 138 8.87 -6.28 -3.10
C CYS A 138 8.29 -5.96 -1.72
N LEU A 139 8.55 -6.85 -0.76
CA LEU A 139 8.11 -6.71 0.62
C LEU A 139 9.25 -7.11 1.56
N ASP A 140 9.47 -6.28 2.59
CA ASP A 140 10.44 -6.56 3.65
C ASP A 140 9.78 -7.37 4.78
N PHE A 141 10.48 -8.38 5.29
CA PHE A 141 10.03 -9.25 6.37
C PHE A 141 11.21 -9.78 7.20
N SER A 142 10.92 -10.37 8.35
CA SER A 142 11.90 -11.05 9.19
C SER A 142 11.37 -12.40 9.65
N PHE A 143 12.25 -13.41 9.69
CA PHE A 143 11.90 -14.77 10.12
C PHE A 143 11.58 -14.87 11.62
N LYS A 144 11.89 -13.82 12.39
CA LYS A 144 11.79 -13.81 13.86
C LYS A 144 10.81 -12.76 14.40
N GLU A 145 9.95 -12.19 13.54
CA GLU A 145 8.91 -11.21 13.93
C GLU A 145 7.99 -11.75 15.04
N ASN A 146 7.70 -13.06 15.05
CA ASN A 146 6.82 -13.67 16.06
C ASN A 146 7.53 -14.05 17.37
N CYS A 147 8.79 -13.64 17.57
CA CYS A 147 9.40 -13.71 18.89
C CYS A 147 8.79 -12.61 19.76
N PRO A 148 8.23 -12.92 20.95
CA PRO A 148 7.63 -11.91 21.81
C PRO A 148 8.71 -10.89 22.21
N ASN A 149 8.72 -9.75 21.54
CA ASN A 149 9.51 -8.60 21.89
C ASN A 149 8.58 -7.63 22.62
N ASP A 150 8.81 -7.45 23.92
CA ASP A 150 8.00 -6.65 24.85
C ASP A 150 8.15 -5.12 24.60
N LEU A 151 8.55 -4.72 23.38
CA LEU A 151 9.07 -3.39 23.06
C LEU A 151 8.40 -2.67 21.87
N ASP A 152 7.35 -3.23 21.26
CA ASP A 152 6.73 -2.64 20.05
C ASP A 152 5.24 -2.29 20.20
N CYS A 153 4.89 -1.59 21.28
CA CYS A 153 3.75 -0.68 21.21
C CYS A 153 4.17 0.56 20.39
N ARG A 154 4.41 0.39 19.08
CA ARG A 154 4.66 1.52 18.19
C ARG A 154 3.35 2.29 18.06
N ASP A 155 3.34 3.55 18.49
CA ASP A 155 2.16 4.41 18.38
C ASP A 155 1.69 4.43 16.92
N VAL A 156 0.42 4.07 16.70
CA VAL A 156 -0.20 4.11 15.37
C VAL A 156 -0.17 5.57 14.90
N PRO A 157 0.53 5.88 13.80
CA PRO A 157 0.60 7.25 13.32
C PRO A 157 -0.80 7.70 12.89
N VAL A 158 -1.37 8.63 13.63
CA VAL A 158 -2.66 9.22 13.27
C VAL A 158 -2.44 10.10 12.04
N CYS A 159 -3.14 9.79 10.95
CA CYS A 159 -3.10 10.61 9.76
C CYS A 159 -3.62 12.02 10.07
N PRO A 160 -2.86 13.07 9.73
CA PRO A 160 -3.38 14.42 9.84
C PRO A 160 -4.63 14.55 8.96
N PRO A 161 -5.66 15.29 9.41
CA PRO A 161 -6.87 15.49 8.62
C PRO A 161 -6.52 16.11 7.27
N GLU A 162 -7.32 15.80 6.24
CA GLU A 162 -7.16 16.43 4.92
C GLU A 162 -7.29 17.95 5.05
N LEU A 163 -6.33 18.67 4.47
CA LEU A 163 -6.40 20.11 4.42
C LEU A 163 -7.53 20.52 3.48
N PRO A 164 -8.42 21.44 3.89
CA PRO A 164 -9.43 21.97 2.99
C PRO A 164 -8.75 22.70 1.82
N ASP A 165 -9.39 22.69 0.65
CA ASP A 165 -8.92 23.44 -0.50
C ASP A 165 -8.74 24.92 -0.13
N GLU A 166 -7.59 25.48 -0.47
CA GLU A 166 -7.36 26.91 -0.28
C GLU A 166 -8.25 27.69 -1.27
N PRO A 167 -9.00 28.71 -0.81
CA PRO A 167 -9.85 29.49 -1.68
C PRO A 167 -9.01 30.31 -2.66
N GLU A 168 -9.50 30.48 -3.89
CA GLU A 168 -8.82 31.28 -4.90
C GLU A 168 -8.68 32.75 -4.44
N ILE A 169 -7.44 33.25 -4.41
CA ILE A 169 -7.17 34.64 -4.09
C ILE A 169 -7.34 35.48 -5.36
N ASN A 170 -8.41 36.27 -5.44
CA ASN A 170 -8.60 37.21 -6.53
C ASN A 170 -7.80 38.51 -6.30
N TYR A 171 -6.56 38.57 -6.82
CA TYR A 171 -5.67 39.72 -6.70
C TYR A 171 -6.11 40.99 -7.45
N LEU A 172 -7.19 40.91 -8.24
CA LEU A 172 -7.77 42.07 -8.93
C LEU A 172 -8.88 42.74 -8.12
N ALA A 173 -9.32 42.14 -7.00
CA ALA A 173 -10.27 42.75 -6.09
C ALA A 173 -9.68 44.05 -5.51
N LYS A 174 -10.35 45.17 -5.81
CA LYS A 174 -9.92 46.53 -5.41
C LYS A 174 -11.09 47.43 -5.00
N ASP A 175 -12.30 46.89 -5.03
CA ASP A 175 -13.50 47.59 -4.63
C ASP A 175 -14.26 46.79 -3.57
N TYR A 176 -15.13 47.49 -2.84
CA TYR A 176 -15.95 46.91 -1.77
C TYR A 176 -16.74 45.67 -2.22
N ALA A 177 -17.34 45.70 -3.41
CA ALA A 177 -18.14 44.59 -3.91
C ALA A 177 -17.29 43.33 -4.14
N SER A 178 -16.09 43.52 -4.69
CA SER A 178 -15.12 42.46 -4.94
C SER A 178 -14.53 41.89 -3.64
N PHE A 179 -14.26 42.69 -2.61
CA PHE A 179 -13.82 42.20 -1.30
C PHE A 179 -14.92 41.45 -0.56
N ARG A 180 -16.15 41.99 -0.56
CA ARG A 180 -17.32 41.32 0.01
C ARG A 180 -17.53 39.94 -0.62
N GLN A 181 -17.42 39.85 -1.95
CA GLN A 181 -17.53 38.58 -2.66
C GLN A 181 -16.39 37.61 -2.29
N LEU A 182 -15.13 38.08 -2.26
CA LEU A 182 -13.98 37.25 -1.88
C LEU A 182 -14.13 36.66 -0.47
N ILE A 183 -14.57 37.47 0.49
CA ILE A 183 -14.81 37.01 1.87
C ILE A 183 -15.92 35.95 1.89
N LEU A 184 -17.04 36.17 1.19
CA LEU A 184 -18.14 35.20 1.12
C LEU A 184 -17.73 33.89 0.44
N ASP A 185 -16.97 33.96 -0.65
CA ASP A 185 -16.46 32.79 -1.37
C ASP A 185 -15.55 31.95 -0.45
N ARG A 186 -14.68 32.61 0.34
CA ARG A 186 -13.86 31.94 1.35
C ARG A 186 -14.69 31.30 2.46
N LEU A 187 -15.71 32.00 2.97
CA LEU A 187 -16.60 31.48 4.01
C LEU A 187 -17.36 30.23 3.54
N ALA A 188 -17.78 30.19 2.27
CA ALA A 188 -18.43 29.01 1.69
C ALA A 188 -17.52 27.76 1.69
N THR A 189 -16.20 27.93 1.55
CA THR A 189 -15.22 26.84 1.61
C THR A 189 -14.93 26.38 3.04
N ILE A 190 -14.73 27.30 3.98
CA ILE A 190 -14.31 26.96 5.36
C ILE A 190 -15.47 26.66 6.31
N MET A 191 -16.68 27.13 5.99
CA MET A 191 -17.90 26.96 6.79
C MET A 191 -19.10 26.63 5.88
N PRO A 192 -19.13 25.46 5.22
CA PRO A 192 -20.18 25.11 4.23
C PRO A 192 -21.60 25.03 4.82
N ASP A 193 -21.72 24.80 6.13
CA ASP A 193 -23.01 24.77 6.82
C ASP A 193 -23.61 26.18 7.05
N TRP A 194 -22.80 27.24 6.94
CA TRP A 194 -23.27 28.62 7.08
C TRP A 194 -23.76 29.14 5.72
N GLN A 195 -25.08 29.10 5.53
CA GLN A 195 -25.74 29.49 4.28
C GLN A 195 -26.48 30.83 4.36
N GLU A 196 -26.23 31.61 5.41
CA GLU A 196 -26.98 32.83 5.69
C GLU A 196 -26.66 33.94 4.67
N ARG A 197 -27.70 34.63 4.21
CA ARG A 197 -27.63 35.70 3.20
C ARG A 197 -28.47 36.92 3.56
N HIS A 198 -29.19 36.87 4.68
CA HIS A 198 -30.06 37.94 5.13
C HIS A 198 -29.23 39.12 5.65
N VAL A 199 -29.56 40.33 5.21
CA VAL A 199 -28.94 41.59 5.65
C VAL A 199 -28.90 41.76 7.18
N PRO A 200 -29.95 41.41 7.96
CA PRO A 200 -29.88 41.56 9.42
C PRO A 200 -29.01 40.50 10.12
N ASP A 201 -28.37 39.59 9.40
CA ASP A 201 -27.46 38.61 10.00
C ASP A 201 -26.15 39.26 10.48
N LEU A 202 -25.68 38.80 11.63
CA LEU A 202 -24.46 39.31 12.24
C LEU A 202 -23.22 38.93 11.42
N GLY A 203 -23.19 37.72 10.85
CA GLY A 203 -22.10 37.26 9.99
C GLY A 203 -22.01 38.09 8.72
N ILE A 204 -23.14 38.37 8.06
CA ILE A 204 -23.20 39.28 6.92
C ILE A 204 -22.73 40.69 7.29
N THR A 205 -23.15 41.22 8.44
CA THR A 205 -22.70 42.53 8.92
C THR A 205 -21.18 42.59 9.09
N LEU A 206 -20.57 41.53 9.64
CA LEU A 206 -19.12 41.44 9.81
C LEU A 206 -18.38 41.35 8.47
N VAL A 207 -18.93 40.61 7.50
CA VAL A 207 -18.39 40.56 6.13
C VAL A 207 -18.40 41.94 5.49
N GLU A 208 -19.50 42.69 5.65
CA GLU A 208 -19.63 44.04 5.08
C GLU A 208 -18.74 45.07 5.78
N LEU A 209 -18.37 44.87 7.04
CA LEU A 209 -17.43 45.73 7.75
C LEU A 209 -15.97 45.49 7.33
N LEU A 210 -15.62 44.25 6.99
CA LEU A 210 -14.26 43.84 6.61
C LEU A 210 -13.94 44.07 5.13
N ALA A 211 -14.97 44.24 4.29
CA ALA A 211 -14.87 44.52 2.85
C ALA A 211 -14.58 45.99 2.54
#